data_AF-A0A7C7HEZ5-F1
#
_entry.id   AF-A0A7C7HEZ5-F1
#
_cell.length_a   1.000
_cell.length_b   1.000
_cell.length_c   1.000
_cell.angle_alpha   90.00
_cell.angle_beta   90.00
_cell.angle_gamma   90.00
#
_symmetry.space_group_name_H-M   'P 1'
#
loop_
_entity.id
_entity.type
_entity.pdbx_description
1 polymer ?
#
loop_
_entity_poly.entity_id
_entity_poly.type
_entity_poly.pdbx_seq_one_letter_code
_entity_poly.pdbx_strand_id
1 'polypeptide(L)'
;MNPELANIIFLTFLVVPASTLIFQVIRGETNPISHRKSYRKIIDIAFFPCTLIDYIRIILVAWTVVIAALSRQPSHYQICCLLTLNVILDTVDGFLARRYNHQSGFGIALDLVVDVSTSTVIWYLSSINLSFIFVMVEWGGAIAILYSSFFRSSPHWKTSLNKSSSRLPKLYFSNNQRNWLSTYGGIAHFVFPMAYVIRQPQSWLLTITLPGLLLFEFVTIYLVLVLIKQKNLEPKPN
;
A
#
# COMPACT_ATOMS: atom_id res chain seq x y z
N MET A 1 -24.75 12.13 3.61
CA MET A 1 -24.20 11.76 2.30
C MET A 1 -24.96 10.53 1.83
N ASN A 2 -25.52 10.52 0.62
CA ASN A 2 -26.15 9.31 0.08
C ASN A 2 -25.08 8.20 0.07
N PRO A 3 -25.29 7.01 0.69
CA PRO A 3 -24.29 5.95 0.75
C PRO A 3 -23.75 5.58 -0.64
N GLU A 4 -24.57 5.69 -1.67
CA GLU A 4 -24.15 5.48 -3.07
C GLU A 4 -23.17 6.54 -3.58
N LEU A 5 -23.40 7.81 -3.22
CA LEU A 5 -22.48 8.90 -3.57
C LEU A 5 -21.16 8.79 -2.80
N ALA A 6 -21.20 8.32 -1.54
CA ALA A 6 -20.00 8.01 -0.77
C ALA A 6 -19.18 6.89 -1.41
N ASN A 7 -19.85 5.81 -1.84
CA ASN A 7 -19.23 4.68 -2.51
C ASN A 7 -18.63 5.06 -3.87
N ILE A 8 -19.33 5.88 -4.65
CA ILE A 8 -18.84 6.36 -5.96
C ILE A 8 -17.64 7.29 -5.77
N ILE A 9 -17.71 8.25 -4.84
CA ILE A 9 -16.57 9.15 -4.55
C ILE A 9 -15.38 8.32 -4.06
N PHE A 10 -15.59 7.34 -3.19
CA PHE A 10 -14.54 6.47 -2.67
C PHE A 10 -13.90 5.59 -3.75
N LEU A 11 -14.69 4.93 -4.59
CA LEU A 11 -14.21 4.19 -5.78
C LEU A 11 -13.46 5.11 -6.75
N THR A 12 -13.93 6.34 -6.94
CA THR A 12 -13.27 7.34 -7.80
C THR A 12 -11.93 7.79 -7.20
N PHE A 13 -11.86 8.01 -5.88
CA PHE A 13 -10.62 8.36 -5.17
C PHE A 13 -9.63 7.20 -5.06
N LEU A 14 -10.07 5.95 -5.22
CA LEU A 14 -9.21 4.77 -5.21
C LEU A 14 -8.66 4.46 -6.62
N VAL A 15 -9.54 4.51 -7.63
CA VAL A 15 -9.23 4.13 -9.01
C VAL A 15 -8.51 5.24 -9.79
N VAL A 16 -8.86 6.51 -9.58
CA VAL A 16 -8.28 7.62 -10.36
C VAL A 16 -6.82 7.91 -9.96
N PRO A 17 -6.46 8.03 -8.67
CA PRO A 17 -5.07 8.19 -8.28
C PRO A 17 -4.24 6.96 -8.62
N ALA A 18 -4.72 5.74 -8.34
CA ALA A 18 -4.06 4.50 -8.72
C ALA A 18 -3.72 4.45 -10.22
N SER A 19 -4.70 4.70 -11.09
CA SER A 19 -4.52 4.64 -12.54
C SER A 19 -3.65 5.77 -13.10
N THR A 20 -3.78 6.99 -12.59
CA THR A 20 -2.94 8.13 -13.03
C THR A 20 -1.48 7.98 -12.59
N LEU A 21 -1.25 7.42 -11.42
CA LEU A 21 0.07 7.17 -10.83
C LEU A 21 0.77 6.00 -11.54
N ILE A 22 0.04 4.91 -11.82
CA ILE A 22 0.52 3.81 -12.67
C ILE A 22 0.87 4.33 -14.08
N PHE A 23 0.01 5.16 -14.67
CA PHE A 23 0.26 5.76 -15.99
C PHE A 23 1.49 6.67 -16.01
N GLN A 24 1.73 7.45 -14.94
CA GLN A 24 2.93 8.28 -14.82
C GLN A 24 4.22 7.47 -14.63
N VAL A 25 4.15 6.35 -13.89
CA VAL A 25 5.29 5.42 -13.74
C VAL A 25 5.66 4.79 -15.09
N ILE A 26 4.67 4.32 -15.85
CA ILE A 26 4.88 3.78 -17.20
C ILE A 26 5.53 4.84 -18.11
N ARG A 27 5.10 6.11 -17.99
CA ARG A 27 5.65 7.23 -18.78
C ARG A 27 7.07 7.63 -18.34
N GLY A 28 7.43 7.42 -17.09
CA GLY A 28 8.78 7.67 -16.54
C GLY A 28 9.82 6.60 -16.92
N GLU A 29 9.41 5.36 -17.16
CA GLU A 29 10.30 4.29 -17.64
C GLU A 29 10.67 4.44 -19.13
N THR A 30 9.91 5.21 -19.91
CA THR A 30 10.17 5.45 -21.34
C THR A 30 11.14 6.61 -21.59
N ASN A 31 12.42 6.44 -21.23
CA ASN A 31 13.47 7.12 -21.98
C ASN A 31 13.49 6.57 -23.42
N PRO A 32 13.88 7.34 -24.46
CA PRO A 32 13.64 7.00 -25.86
C PRO A 32 14.56 5.87 -26.32
N ILE A 33 14.22 4.64 -25.95
CA ILE A 33 14.81 3.41 -26.44
C ILE A 33 13.88 2.90 -27.55
N SER A 34 14.46 2.51 -28.69
CA SER A 34 13.82 1.84 -29.83
C SER A 34 12.47 1.17 -29.47
N HIS A 35 11.39 1.74 -30.01
CA HIS A 35 10.00 1.45 -29.62
C HIS A 35 9.69 -0.05 -29.50
N ARG A 36 10.10 -0.88 -30.47
CA ARG A 36 9.72 -2.31 -30.50
C ARG A 36 10.37 -3.16 -29.40
N LYS A 37 11.62 -2.86 -29.01
CA LYS A 37 12.34 -3.58 -27.94
C LYS A 37 11.83 -3.15 -26.55
N SER A 38 11.38 -1.90 -26.45
CA SER A 38 10.76 -1.34 -25.25
C SER A 38 9.40 -1.99 -24.94
N TYR A 39 8.51 -2.11 -25.94
CA TYR A 39 7.18 -2.71 -25.74
C TYR A 39 7.22 -4.15 -25.25
N ARG A 40 8.11 -4.99 -25.81
CA ARG A 40 8.21 -6.39 -25.38
C ARG A 40 8.63 -6.50 -23.91
N LYS A 41 9.58 -5.67 -23.48
CA LYS A 41 10.02 -5.61 -22.09
C LYS A 41 8.90 -5.15 -21.15
N ILE A 42 8.08 -4.18 -21.55
CA ILE A 42 6.92 -3.72 -20.77
C ILE A 42 5.90 -4.85 -20.62
N ILE A 43 5.60 -5.57 -21.70
CA ILE A 43 4.69 -6.73 -21.66
C ILE A 43 5.26 -7.80 -20.74
N ASP A 44 6.54 -8.14 -20.84
CA ASP A 44 7.17 -9.14 -19.98
C ASP A 44 7.04 -8.75 -18.49
N ILE A 45 7.27 -7.48 -18.14
CA ILE A 45 7.11 -6.95 -16.78
C ILE A 45 5.66 -7.05 -16.29
N ALA A 46 4.70 -6.72 -17.16
CA ALA A 46 3.27 -6.80 -16.84
C ALA A 46 2.81 -8.24 -16.58
N PHE A 47 3.46 -9.24 -17.18
CA PHE A 47 3.14 -10.66 -17.03
C PHE A 47 4.07 -11.42 -16.07
N PHE A 48 4.88 -10.73 -15.27
CA PHE A 48 5.62 -11.40 -14.20
C PHE A 48 4.66 -12.05 -13.18
N PRO A 49 5.02 -13.21 -12.61
CA PRO A 49 4.18 -13.87 -11.60
C PRO A 49 3.81 -12.98 -10.41
N CYS A 50 4.72 -12.11 -9.93
CA CYS A 50 4.41 -11.16 -8.86
C CYS A 50 3.35 -10.14 -9.30
N THR A 51 3.54 -9.53 -10.47
CA THR A 51 2.59 -8.57 -11.06
C THR A 51 1.21 -9.18 -11.30
N LEU A 52 1.16 -10.45 -11.71
CA LEU A 52 -0.09 -11.17 -11.91
C LEU A 52 -0.85 -11.39 -10.58
N ILE A 53 -0.12 -11.66 -9.49
CA ILE A 53 -0.71 -11.74 -8.15
C ILE A 53 -1.26 -10.37 -7.74
N ASP A 54 -0.56 -9.27 -8.02
CA ASP A 54 -1.06 -7.92 -7.75
C ASP A 54 -2.38 -7.63 -8.48
N TYR A 55 -2.53 -8.07 -9.74
CA TYR A 55 -3.81 -7.97 -10.45
C TYR A 55 -4.92 -8.81 -9.81
N ILE A 56 -4.61 -10.01 -9.32
CA ILE A 56 -5.57 -10.83 -8.56
C ILE A 56 -6.00 -10.10 -7.29
N ARG A 57 -5.06 -9.47 -6.58
CA ARG A 57 -5.34 -8.66 -5.39
C ARG A 57 -6.27 -7.49 -5.70
N ILE A 58 -6.07 -6.77 -6.81
CA ILE A 58 -6.99 -5.71 -7.28
C ILE A 58 -8.41 -6.26 -7.45
N ILE A 59 -8.54 -7.42 -8.12
CA ILE A 59 -9.84 -8.05 -8.37
C ILE A 59 -10.51 -8.40 -7.03
N LEU A 60 -9.78 -8.91 -6.04
CA LEU A 60 -10.31 -9.22 -4.70
C LEU A 60 -10.80 -7.97 -3.97
N VAL A 61 -10.04 -6.87 -4.00
CA VAL A 61 -10.46 -5.58 -3.41
C VAL A 61 -11.73 -5.08 -4.09
N ALA A 62 -11.74 -5.07 -5.43
CA ALA A 62 -12.89 -4.61 -6.20
C ALA A 62 -14.15 -5.44 -5.89
N TRP A 63 -14.03 -6.77 -5.83
CA TRP A 63 -15.13 -7.65 -5.42
C TRP A 63 -15.61 -7.39 -4.01
N THR A 64 -14.70 -7.10 -3.07
CA THR A 64 -15.05 -6.74 -1.70
C THR A 64 -15.91 -5.48 -1.68
N VAL A 65 -15.54 -4.45 -2.44
CA VAL A 65 -16.31 -3.21 -2.56
C VAL A 65 -17.68 -3.47 -3.20
N VAL A 66 -17.74 -4.26 -4.26
CA VAL A 66 -18.99 -4.64 -4.94
C VAL A 66 -19.94 -5.34 -3.96
N ILE A 67 -19.44 -6.33 -3.22
CA ILE A 67 -20.23 -7.06 -2.22
C ILE A 67 -20.71 -6.10 -1.13
N ALA A 68 -19.83 -5.26 -0.60
CA ALA A 68 -20.16 -4.32 0.46
C ALA A 68 -21.19 -3.26 0.02
N ALA A 69 -21.12 -2.79 -1.23
CA ALA A 69 -21.96 -1.72 -1.75
C ALA A 69 -23.31 -2.20 -2.30
N LEU A 70 -23.35 -3.34 -2.98
CA LEU A 70 -24.56 -3.82 -3.68
C LEU A 70 -25.37 -4.83 -2.89
N SER A 71 -24.79 -5.47 -1.87
CA SER A 71 -25.53 -6.44 -1.05
C SER A 71 -26.40 -5.71 -0.04
N ARG A 72 -27.72 -6.01 -0.01
CA ARG A 72 -28.62 -5.49 1.03
C ARG A 72 -28.16 -5.88 2.44
N GLN A 73 -27.54 -7.05 2.58
CA GLN A 73 -26.91 -7.53 3.80
C GLN A 73 -25.58 -8.20 3.41
N PRO A 74 -24.48 -7.43 3.38
CA PRO A 74 -23.18 -8.00 3.04
C PRO A 74 -22.76 -8.99 4.14
N SER A 75 -22.35 -10.20 3.74
CA SER A 75 -21.82 -11.16 4.68
C SER A 75 -20.45 -10.69 5.17
N HIS A 76 -20.37 -10.30 6.44
CA HIS A 76 -19.13 -9.88 7.08
C HIS A 76 -18.03 -10.94 6.93
N TYR A 77 -18.37 -12.22 7.02
CA TYR A 77 -17.42 -13.32 6.83
C TYR A 77 -16.84 -13.36 5.41
N GLN A 78 -17.65 -13.13 4.37
CA GLN A 78 -17.15 -13.12 2.99
C GLN A 78 -16.18 -11.97 2.76
N ILE A 79 -16.54 -10.76 3.23
CA ILE A 79 -15.66 -9.59 3.19
C ILE A 79 -14.33 -9.90 3.90
N CYS A 80 -14.41 -10.55 5.07
CA CYS A 80 -13.21 -10.88 5.82
C CYS A 80 -12.32 -11.90 5.15
N CYS A 81 -12.90 -12.95 4.56
CA CYS A 81 -12.14 -13.94 3.81
C CYS A 81 -11.42 -13.30 2.61
N LEU A 82 -12.09 -12.42 1.86
CA LEU A 82 -11.50 -11.77 0.68
C LEU A 82 -10.34 -10.84 1.06
N LEU A 83 -10.53 -10.00 2.08
CA LEU A 83 -9.50 -9.08 2.56
C LEU A 83 -8.31 -9.82 3.19
N THR A 84 -8.57 -10.89 3.95
CA THR A 84 -7.50 -11.72 4.53
C THR A 84 -6.72 -12.45 3.44
N LEU A 85 -7.42 -13.03 2.44
CA LEU A 85 -6.77 -13.67 1.30
C LEU A 85 -5.87 -12.68 0.55
N ASN A 86 -6.35 -11.45 0.36
CA ASN A 86 -5.59 -10.40 -0.30
C ASN A 86 -4.28 -10.06 0.45
N VAL A 87 -4.33 -9.87 1.78
CA VAL A 87 -3.12 -9.64 2.59
C VAL A 87 -2.19 -10.86 2.62
N ILE A 88 -2.71 -12.08 2.50
CA ILE A 88 -1.86 -13.26 2.35
C ILE A 88 -1.14 -13.24 1.00
N LEU A 89 -1.83 -12.86 -0.08
CA LEU A 89 -1.27 -12.76 -1.43
C LEU A 89 -0.19 -11.68 -1.55
N ASP A 90 -0.29 -10.59 -0.78
CA ASP A 90 0.78 -9.59 -0.60
C ASP A 90 2.13 -10.22 -0.22
N THR A 91 2.10 -11.16 0.73
CA THR A 91 3.34 -11.83 1.14
C THR A 91 3.88 -12.74 0.01
N VAL A 92 2.97 -13.28 -0.81
CA VAL A 92 3.30 -14.19 -1.91
C VAL A 92 3.90 -13.43 -3.09
N ASP A 93 3.37 -12.29 -3.53
CA ASP A 93 3.95 -11.53 -4.64
C ASP A 93 5.41 -11.12 -4.36
N GLY A 94 5.70 -10.64 -3.16
CA GLY A 94 7.03 -10.21 -2.76
C GLY A 94 7.98 -11.40 -2.69
N PHE A 95 7.47 -12.57 -2.24
CA PHE A 95 8.25 -13.81 -2.28
C PHE A 95 8.59 -14.21 -3.72
N LEU A 96 7.62 -14.19 -4.64
CA LEU A 96 7.82 -14.53 -6.05
C LEU A 96 8.78 -13.54 -6.73
N ALA A 97 8.62 -12.23 -6.49
CA ALA A 97 9.48 -11.19 -7.05
C ALA A 97 10.96 -11.43 -6.70
N ARG A 98 11.24 -11.82 -5.45
CA ARG A 98 12.59 -12.15 -4.98
C ARG A 98 13.07 -13.51 -5.49
N ARG A 99 12.19 -14.52 -5.50
CA ARG A 99 12.53 -15.88 -5.91
C ARG A 99 12.92 -15.98 -7.39
N TYR A 100 12.29 -15.17 -8.23
CA TYR A 100 12.50 -15.12 -9.67
C TYR A 100 13.32 -13.91 -10.14
N ASN A 101 13.81 -13.05 -9.24
CA ASN A 101 14.49 -11.80 -9.58
C ASN A 101 13.67 -10.89 -10.53
N HIS A 102 12.35 -10.91 -10.38
CA HIS A 102 11.40 -10.14 -11.19
C HIS A 102 11.02 -8.80 -10.53
N GLN A 103 11.93 -8.21 -9.76
CA GLN A 103 11.69 -6.93 -9.10
C GLN A 103 11.73 -5.81 -10.15
N SER A 104 10.61 -5.11 -10.33
CA SER A 104 10.46 -4.00 -11.27
C SER A 104 9.89 -2.77 -10.59
N GLY A 105 10.13 -1.59 -11.17
CA GLY A 105 9.50 -0.35 -10.71
C GLY A 105 7.98 -0.45 -10.80
N PHE A 106 7.47 -0.87 -11.95
CA PHE A 106 6.04 -1.12 -12.13
C PHE A 106 5.43 -2.02 -11.04
N GLY A 107 6.06 -3.16 -10.74
CA GLY A 107 5.59 -4.07 -9.68
C GLY A 107 5.57 -3.41 -8.31
N ILE A 108 6.63 -2.66 -7.93
CA ILE A 108 6.67 -1.90 -6.68
C ILE A 108 5.55 -0.86 -6.61
N ALA A 109 5.26 -0.18 -7.73
CA ALA A 109 4.20 0.82 -7.78
C ALA A 109 2.82 0.20 -7.67
N LEU A 110 2.60 -0.92 -8.37
CA LEU A 110 1.35 -1.65 -8.36
C LEU A 110 1.05 -2.21 -6.97
N ASP A 111 1.99 -2.95 -6.39
CA ASP A 111 1.93 -3.50 -5.03
C ASP A 111 1.52 -2.43 -3.99
N LEU A 112 2.24 -1.32 -3.96
CA LEU A 112 1.97 -0.21 -3.05
C LEU A 112 0.57 0.41 -3.23
N VAL A 113 0.11 0.56 -4.48
CA VAL A 113 -1.22 1.09 -4.77
C VAL A 113 -2.29 0.11 -4.28
N VAL A 114 -2.09 -1.18 -4.45
CA VAL A 114 -3.01 -2.22 -4.00
C VAL A 114 -3.05 -2.32 -2.47
N ASP A 115 -1.90 -2.19 -1.80
CA ASP A 115 -1.80 -2.13 -0.33
C ASP A 115 -2.65 -1.02 0.25
N VAL A 116 -2.40 0.22 -0.20
CA VAL A 116 -3.10 1.39 0.32
C VAL A 116 -4.58 1.34 -0.08
N SER A 117 -4.91 0.81 -1.25
CA SER A 117 -6.30 0.58 -1.65
C SER A 117 -7.01 -0.42 -0.72
N THR A 118 -6.35 -1.52 -0.40
CA THR A 118 -6.88 -2.56 0.51
C THR A 118 -7.11 -1.98 1.90
N SER A 119 -6.12 -1.28 2.43
CA SER A 119 -6.24 -0.60 3.73
C SER A 119 -7.36 0.44 3.73
N THR A 120 -7.45 1.25 2.67
CA THR A 120 -8.51 2.25 2.50
C THR A 120 -9.90 1.61 2.56
N VAL A 121 -10.10 0.46 1.89
CA VAL A 121 -11.36 -0.30 1.96
C VAL A 121 -11.65 -0.79 3.38
N ILE A 122 -10.66 -1.33 4.08
CA ILE A 122 -10.83 -1.81 5.46
C ILE A 122 -11.24 -0.66 6.38
N TRP A 123 -10.55 0.48 6.28
CA TRP A 123 -10.85 1.69 7.05
C TRP A 123 -12.25 2.23 6.77
N TYR A 124 -12.67 2.24 5.50
CA TYR A 124 -14.02 2.63 5.12
C TYR A 124 -15.07 1.71 5.75
N LEU A 125 -14.89 0.40 5.61
CA LEU A 125 -15.84 -0.60 6.14
C LEU A 125 -15.86 -0.65 7.67
N SER A 126 -14.77 -0.28 8.34
CA SER A 126 -14.67 -0.23 9.81
C SER A 126 -15.67 0.75 10.43
N SER A 127 -16.15 1.75 9.68
CA SER A 127 -17.05 2.81 10.15
C SER A 127 -16.52 3.60 11.36
N ILE A 128 -15.21 3.60 11.58
CA ILE A 128 -14.57 4.40 12.63
C ILE A 128 -14.56 5.87 12.18
N ASN A 129 -15.07 6.78 13.02
CA ASN A 129 -15.21 8.21 12.66
C ASN A 129 -13.90 8.89 12.22
N LEU A 130 -12.77 8.45 12.76
CA LEU A 130 -11.44 9.00 12.47
C LEU A 130 -10.68 8.22 11.39
N SER A 131 -11.33 7.26 10.72
CA SER A 131 -10.70 6.41 9.69
C SER A 131 -10.05 7.22 8.56
N PHE A 132 -10.64 8.37 8.21
CA PHE A 132 -10.12 9.25 7.16
C PHE A 132 -8.70 9.77 7.46
N ILE A 133 -8.31 9.93 8.73
CA ILE A 133 -6.97 10.40 9.10
C ILE A 133 -5.92 9.35 8.71
N PHE A 134 -6.18 8.09 9.03
CA PHE A 134 -5.30 6.97 8.68
C PHE A 134 -5.17 6.83 7.16
N VAL A 135 -6.30 6.85 6.45
CA VAL A 135 -6.32 6.84 4.97
C VAL A 135 -5.48 7.96 4.37
N MET A 136 -5.58 9.19 4.90
CA MET A 136 -4.80 10.33 4.41
C MET A 136 -3.29 10.16 4.65
N VAL A 137 -2.89 9.64 5.82
CA VAL A 137 -1.49 9.37 6.15
C VAL A 137 -0.92 8.31 5.23
N GLU A 138 -1.65 7.22 4.99
CA GLU A 138 -1.23 6.10 4.15
C GLU A 138 -1.08 6.51 2.68
N TRP A 139 -2.06 7.22 2.10
CA TRP A 139 -1.93 7.77 0.75
C TRP A 139 -0.79 8.78 0.64
N GLY A 140 -0.60 9.63 1.66
CA GLY A 140 0.55 10.54 1.72
C GLY A 140 1.88 9.80 1.73
N GLY A 141 1.98 8.69 2.47
CA GLY A 141 3.13 7.78 2.49
C GLY A 141 3.38 7.14 1.12
N ALA A 142 2.35 6.59 0.49
CA ALA A 142 2.47 5.97 -0.83
C ALA A 142 2.92 6.96 -1.90
N ILE A 143 2.30 8.14 -1.96
CA ILE A 143 2.70 9.20 -2.88
C ILE A 143 4.16 9.59 -2.65
N ALA A 144 4.60 9.74 -1.39
CA ALA A 144 5.98 10.06 -1.09
C ALA A 144 6.95 8.97 -1.56
N ILE A 145 6.64 7.69 -1.31
CA ILE A 145 7.44 6.54 -1.78
C ILE A 145 7.58 6.58 -3.31
N LEU A 146 6.47 6.71 -4.03
CA LEU A 146 6.47 6.67 -5.49
C LEU A 146 7.20 7.87 -6.07
N TYR A 147 6.94 9.05 -5.53
CA TYR A 147 7.63 10.25 -5.92
C TYR A 147 9.15 10.11 -5.73
N SER A 148 9.59 9.58 -4.59
CA SER A 148 11.03 9.35 -4.34
C SER A 148 11.65 8.27 -5.24
N SER A 149 10.90 7.21 -5.54
CA SER A 149 11.39 6.06 -6.29
C SER A 149 11.49 6.33 -7.80
N PHE A 150 10.54 7.08 -8.36
CA PHE A 150 10.46 7.30 -9.81
C PHE A 150 10.98 8.65 -10.28
N PHE A 151 10.85 9.70 -9.46
CA PHE A 151 11.22 11.06 -9.88
C PHE A 151 12.57 11.53 -9.34
N ARG A 152 13.09 10.92 -8.26
CA ARG A 152 14.33 11.37 -7.60
C ARG A 152 15.51 10.43 -7.72
N SER A 153 15.38 9.29 -8.40
CA SER A 153 16.41 8.23 -8.45
C SER A 153 17.04 7.95 -7.07
N SER A 154 16.24 8.09 -6.00
CA SER A 154 16.73 8.03 -4.63
C SER A 154 16.95 6.57 -4.21
N PRO A 155 17.85 6.29 -3.24
CA PRO A 155 18.01 4.94 -2.73
C PRO A 155 16.68 4.42 -2.20
N HIS A 156 16.43 3.12 -2.42
CA HIS A 156 15.20 2.45 -1.99
C HIS A 156 14.77 2.92 -0.58
N TRP A 157 13.52 3.36 -0.44
CA TRP A 157 12.99 4.05 0.74
C TRP A 157 13.23 3.29 2.06
N LYS A 158 13.12 1.94 2.05
CA LYS A 158 13.47 1.09 3.22
C LYS A 158 14.93 1.26 3.65
N THR A 159 15.86 1.38 2.70
CA THR A 159 17.29 1.60 2.98
C THR A 159 17.54 3.00 3.54
N SER A 160 16.86 4.01 2.99
CA SER A 160 16.90 5.38 3.50
C SER A 160 16.46 5.47 4.96
N LEU A 161 15.41 4.71 5.34
CA LEU A 161 14.90 4.64 6.71
C LEU A 161 15.76 3.83 7.66
N ASN A 162 16.34 2.72 7.19
CA ASN A 162 17.31 1.95 7.97
C ASN A 162 18.57 2.79 8.33
N LYS A 163 18.91 3.77 7.49
CA LYS A 163 19.97 4.74 7.75
C LYS A 163 19.52 6.00 8.50
N SER A 164 18.25 6.10 8.89
CA SER A 164 17.73 7.28 9.58
C SER A 164 18.40 7.47 10.95
N SER A 165 18.45 8.74 11.40
CA SER A 165 19.05 9.12 12.68
C SER A 165 18.22 8.70 13.90
N SER A 166 16.94 8.43 13.72
CA SER A 166 16.03 8.07 14.81
C SER A 166 16.02 6.56 15.04
N ARG A 167 16.01 6.15 16.32
CA ARG A 167 16.15 4.75 16.72
C ARG A 167 14.94 3.90 16.31
N LEU A 168 13.73 4.42 16.43
CA LEU A 168 12.51 3.64 16.23
C LEU A 168 12.26 3.24 14.75
N PRO A 169 12.24 4.16 13.77
CA PRO A 169 12.19 3.80 12.34
C PRO A 169 13.38 2.94 11.90
N LYS A 170 14.58 3.19 12.42
CA LYS A 170 15.75 2.34 12.15
C LYS A 170 15.53 0.89 12.60
N LEU A 171 14.98 0.68 13.79
CA LEU A 171 14.61 -0.66 14.28
C LEU A 171 13.47 -1.26 13.45
N TYR A 172 12.45 -0.48 13.13
CA TYR A 172 11.31 -0.92 12.33
C TYR A 172 11.73 -1.41 10.94
N PHE A 173 12.62 -0.69 10.27
CA PHE A 173 13.14 -1.04 8.94
C PHE A 173 14.39 -1.94 8.96
N SER A 174 14.85 -2.35 10.14
CA SER A 174 15.99 -3.26 10.26
C SER A 174 15.72 -4.58 9.53
N ASN A 175 16.78 -5.20 8.98
CA ASN A 175 16.67 -6.45 8.22
C ASN A 175 15.61 -6.39 7.09
N ASN A 176 15.48 -5.23 6.42
CA ASN A 176 14.47 -5.00 5.38
C ASN A 176 13.03 -5.33 5.84
N GLN A 177 12.68 -4.94 7.07
CA GLN A 177 11.38 -5.21 7.72
C GLN A 177 11.10 -6.68 8.05
N ARG A 178 12.08 -7.58 7.94
CA ARG A 178 11.97 -8.97 8.40
C ARG A 178 12.32 -9.07 9.88
N ASN A 179 11.56 -8.37 10.70
CA ASN A 179 11.74 -8.31 12.14
C ASN A 179 10.38 -8.27 12.85
N TRP A 180 10.35 -8.66 14.13
CA TRP A 180 9.10 -8.74 14.88
C TRP A 180 8.36 -7.41 15.03
N LEU A 181 9.09 -6.29 15.09
CA LEU A 181 8.50 -4.97 15.28
C LEU A 181 7.68 -4.54 14.06
N SER A 182 8.23 -4.75 12.85
CA SER A 182 7.52 -4.47 11.60
C SER A 182 6.36 -5.44 11.36
N THR A 183 6.54 -6.72 11.69
CA THR A 183 5.46 -7.71 11.58
C THR A 183 4.31 -7.37 12.52
N TYR A 184 4.61 -7.01 13.78
CA TYR A 184 3.60 -6.56 14.74
C TYR A 184 2.87 -5.30 14.25
N GLY A 185 3.60 -4.29 13.76
CA GLY A 185 3.00 -3.08 13.21
C GLY A 185 2.05 -3.36 12.04
N GLY A 186 2.46 -4.18 11.07
CA GLY A 186 1.63 -4.55 9.92
C GLY A 186 0.40 -5.39 10.30
N ILE A 187 0.57 -6.41 11.15
CA ILE A 187 -0.57 -7.22 11.63
C ILE A 187 -1.55 -6.35 12.42
N ALA A 188 -1.04 -5.49 13.30
CA ALA A 188 -1.89 -4.62 14.11
C ALA A 188 -2.66 -3.60 13.25
N HIS A 189 -2.00 -3.01 12.24
CA HIS A 189 -2.61 -2.12 11.27
C HIS A 189 -3.77 -2.77 10.51
N PHE A 190 -3.62 -4.04 10.11
CA PHE A 190 -4.71 -4.81 9.50
C PHE A 190 -5.80 -5.20 10.52
N VAL A 191 -5.42 -5.86 11.63
CA VAL A 191 -6.37 -6.48 12.57
C VAL A 191 -7.21 -5.46 13.33
N PHE A 192 -6.67 -4.29 13.65
CA PHE A 192 -7.38 -3.25 14.41
C PHE A 192 -8.68 -2.80 13.71
N PRO A 193 -8.64 -2.20 12.51
CA PRO A 193 -9.87 -1.80 11.82
C PRO A 193 -10.71 -3.02 11.40
N MET A 194 -10.08 -4.17 11.14
CA MET A 194 -10.79 -5.40 10.81
C MET A 194 -11.70 -5.91 11.92
N ALA A 195 -11.31 -5.74 13.19
CA ALA A 195 -12.16 -6.09 14.34
C ALA A 195 -13.47 -5.31 14.34
N TYR A 196 -13.47 -4.08 13.82
CA TYR A 196 -14.67 -3.26 13.65
C TYR A 196 -15.49 -3.67 12.42
N VAL A 197 -14.86 -4.13 11.34
CA VAL A 197 -15.56 -4.66 10.14
C VAL A 197 -16.44 -5.86 10.49
N ILE A 198 -16.00 -6.71 11.43
CA ILE A 198 -16.75 -7.88 11.92
C ILE A 198 -17.91 -7.47 12.86
N ARG A 199 -17.99 -6.18 13.25
CA ARG A 199 -18.97 -5.63 14.21
C ARG A 199 -18.97 -6.31 15.59
N GLN A 200 -17.87 -6.98 15.93
CA GLN A 200 -17.66 -7.59 17.24
C GLN A 200 -16.25 -7.30 17.77
N PRO A 201 -15.88 -6.01 17.94
CA PRO A 201 -14.55 -5.66 18.43
C PRO A 201 -14.37 -6.11 19.88
N GLN A 202 -13.48 -7.06 20.10
CA GLN A 202 -13.13 -7.50 21.45
C GLN A 202 -12.15 -6.52 22.09
N SER A 203 -12.42 -6.05 23.31
CA SER A 203 -11.60 -5.01 23.95
C SER A 203 -10.14 -5.42 24.15
N TRP A 204 -9.89 -6.69 24.46
CA TRP A 204 -8.54 -7.23 24.59
C TRP A 204 -7.78 -7.20 23.26
N LEU A 205 -8.46 -7.50 22.14
CA LEU A 205 -7.87 -7.50 20.82
C LEU A 205 -7.46 -6.08 20.42
N LEU A 206 -8.35 -5.11 20.62
CA LEU A 206 -8.07 -3.69 20.38
C LEU A 206 -6.93 -3.17 21.25
N THR A 207 -6.85 -3.60 22.50
CA THR A 207 -5.78 -3.19 23.43
C THR A 207 -4.41 -3.67 22.94
N ILE A 208 -4.36 -4.89 22.38
CA ILE A 208 -3.11 -5.48 21.85
C ILE A 208 -2.76 -4.88 20.49
N THR A 209 -3.72 -4.53 19.64
CA THR A 209 -3.44 -4.03 18.28
C THR A 209 -3.26 -2.51 18.23
N LEU A 210 -3.84 -1.74 19.16
CA LEU A 210 -3.70 -0.27 19.15
C LEU A 210 -2.24 0.23 19.17
N PRO A 211 -1.32 -0.29 20.02
CA PRO A 211 0.07 0.17 20.02
C PRO A 211 0.80 -0.12 18.70
N GLY A 212 0.50 -1.26 18.07
CA GLY A 212 1.07 -1.62 16.78
C GLY A 212 0.54 -0.76 15.63
N LEU A 213 -0.75 -0.41 15.65
CA LEU A 213 -1.33 0.57 14.73
C LEU A 213 -0.62 1.92 14.87
N LEU A 214 -0.51 2.45 16.10
CA LEU A 214 0.15 3.74 16.34
C LEU A 214 1.61 3.73 15.89
N LEU A 215 2.32 2.62 16.08
CA LEU A 215 3.66 2.42 15.58
C LEU A 215 3.72 2.50 14.05
N PHE A 216 2.83 1.79 13.35
CA PHE A 216 2.76 1.80 11.89
C PHE A 216 2.57 3.22 11.37
N GLU A 217 1.58 3.94 11.90
CA GLU A 217 1.26 5.31 11.47
C GLU A 217 2.39 6.30 11.77
N PHE A 218 2.98 6.21 12.96
CA PHE A 218 4.12 7.04 13.32
C PHE A 218 5.29 6.86 12.35
N VAL A 219 5.58 5.61 11.98
CA VAL A 219 6.65 5.29 11.04
C VAL A 219 6.32 5.80 9.63
N THR A 220 5.07 5.70 9.19
CA THR A 220 4.60 6.25 7.90
C THR A 220 4.73 7.77 7.85
N ILE A 221 4.36 8.49 8.91
CA ILE A 221 4.56 9.94 9.01
C ILE A 221 6.05 10.28 8.96
N TYR A 222 6.88 9.55 9.71
CA TYR A 222 8.32 9.77 9.71
C TYR A 222 8.95 9.51 8.34
N LEU A 223 8.47 8.50 7.62
CA LEU A 223 8.87 8.21 6.25
C LEU A 223 8.62 9.40 5.32
N VAL A 224 7.43 9.98 5.37
CA VAL A 224 7.11 11.19 4.59
C VAL A 224 8.09 12.32 4.93
N LEU A 225 8.36 12.56 6.22
CA LEU A 225 9.30 13.60 6.66
C LEU A 225 10.73 13.36 6.15
N VAL A 226 11.21 12.11 6.17
CA VAL A 226 12.54 11.75 5.66
C VAL A 226 12.64 12.00 4.16
N LEU A 227 11.65 11.54 3.38
CA LEU A 227 11.64 11.72 1.92
C LEU A 227 11.49 13.19 1.52
N ILE A 228 10.77 13.99 2.30
CA ILE A 228 10.72 15.45 2.12
C ILE A 228 12.10 16.06 2.42
N LYS A 229 12.76 15.69 3.53
CA LYS A 229 14.08 16.23 3.89
C LYS A 229 15.18 15.87 2.89
N GLN A 230 15.11 14.69 2.28
CA GLN A 230 16.06 14.30 1.22
C GLN A 230 16.04 15.27 0.02
N LYS A 231 14.91 15.96 -0.24
CA LYS A 231 14.81 17.06 -1.23
C LYS A 231 15.89 18.14 -1.04
N ASN A 232 16.22 18.43 0.22
CA ASN A 232 17.06 19.57 0.57
C ASN A 232 18.56 19.24 0.51
N LEU A 233 18.92 18.00 0.17
CA LEU A 233 20.30 17.51 0.09
C LEU A 233 20.75 17.24 -1.35
N GLU A 234 19.86 17.35 -2.33
CA GLU A 234 20.26 17.38 -3.75
C GLU A 234 21.03 18.70 -4.01
N PRO A 235 22.23 18.66 -4.61
CA PRO A 235 22.92 19.88 -4.99
C PRO A 235 22.00 20.68 -5.91
N LYS A 236 21.80 21.96 -5.60
CA LYS A 236 21.08 22.87 -6.50
C LYS A 236 21.74 22.76 -7.88
N PRO A 237 20.97 22.61 -8.98
CA PRO A 237 21.56 22.73 -10.30
C PRO A 237 22.20 24.12 -10.40
N ASN A 238 23.51 24.12 -10.63
CA ASN A 238 24.27 25.33 -10.95
C ASN A 238 23.81 25.90 -12.28
#